data_AF-A0A2V9H5A0-F1
#
_entry.id   AF-A0A2V9H5A0-F1
#
_cell.length_a   1.000
_cell.length_b   1.000
_cell.length_c   1.000
_cell.angle_alpha   90.00
_cell.angle_beta   90.00
_cell.angle_gamma   90.00
#
_symmetry.space_group_name_H-M   'P 1'
#
loop_
_entity.id
_entity.type
_entity.pdbx_description
1 polymer ?
#
loop_
_entity_poly.entity_id
_entity_poly.type
_entity_poly.pdbx_seq_one_letter_code
_entity_poly.pdbx_strand_id
1 'polypeptide(L)'
;MNKKRFASSAHARQRAKNARHMPDSMLDLTDIPEARDAQLRRARRVGRPSTGNAKQLIAIRISPKVLARLRRLAAKQHKPYQTYIHELLEQAAGKKVA
;
A
#
# COMPACT_ATOMS: atom_id res chain seq x y z
N MET A 1 33.68 -13.55 13.44
CA MET A 1 32.83 -12.64 14.25
C MET A 1 33.09 -11.21 13.82
N ASN A 2 32.07 -10.46 13.41
CA ASN A 2 31.94 -9.02 13.69
C ASN A 2 30.55 -8.54 13.26
N LYS A 3 29.59 -8.70 14.19
CA LYS A 3 28.27 -8.05 14.10
C LYS A 3 28.50 -6.55 14.36
N LYS A 4 27.97 -5.68 13.49
CA LYS A 4 27.97 -4.23 13.73
C LYS A 4 27.23 -3.96 15.05
N ARG A 5 27.96 -3.47 16.06
CA ARG A 5 27.49 -3.21 17.43
C ARG A 5 26.98 -1.78 17.59
N PHE A 6 25.99 -1.33 16.82
CA PHE A 6 25.33 -0.06 17.16
C PHE A 6 23.85 -0.12 16.78
N ALA A 7 23.05 -0.66 17.69
CA ALA A 7 21.64 -0.33 17.76
C ALA A 7 21.56 0.98 18.57
N SER A 8 21.24 2.09 17.91
CA SER A 8 20.84 3.30 18.63
C SER A 8 19.54 2.98 19.36
N SER A 9 19.64 2.66 20.65
CA SER A 9 18.49 2.44 21.54
C SER A 9 18.01 3.75 22.15
N ALA A 10 18.19 4.87 21.45
CA ALA A 10 17.61 6.14 21.86
C ALA A 10 16.13 6.16 21.44
N HIS A 11 15.27 5.51 22.23
CA HIS A 11 13.91 6.00 22.33
C HIS A 11 13.98 7.38 22.99
N ALA A 12 14.19 8.41 22.17
CA ALA A 12 14.04 9.78 22.60
C ALA A 12 12.65 9.92 23.25
N ARG A 13 12.61 10.41 24.49
CA ARG A 13 11.36 10.77 25.16
C ARG A 13 10.54 11.65 24.21
N GLN A 14 9.23 11.42 24.12
CA GLN A 14 8.36 12.33 23.39
C GLN A 14 8.58 13.75 23.93
N ARG A 15 9.00 14.65 23.04
CA ARG A 15 9.08 16.09 23.34
C ARG A 15 7.70 16.50 23.84
N ALA A 16 7.64 17.12 25.02
CA ALA A 16 6.39 17.45 25.69
C ALA A 16 5.40 18.10 24.70
N LYS A 17 4.20 17.54 24.59
CA LYS A 17 3.11 18.10 23.78
C LYS A 17 2.61 19.34 24.50
N ASN A 18 3.22 20.49 24.23
CA ASN A 18 2.63 21.82 24.30
C ASN A 18 3.70 22.85 23.94
N ALA A 19 3.86 23.07 22.64
CA ALA A 19 4.41 24.31 22.12
C ALA A 19 3.41 24.82 21.10
N ARG A 20 3.02 26.09 21.21
CA ARG A 20 2.23 26.79 20.19
C ARG A 20 2.88 26.54 18.82
N HIS A 21 2.07 26.49 17.76
CA HIS A 21 2.58 26.34 16.40
C HIS A 21 3.67 27.39 16.14
N MET A 22 4.89 26.93 15.83
CA MET A 22 5.99 27.82 15.48
C MET A 22 5.70 28.37 14.08
N PRO A 23 5.65 29.70 13.88
CA PRO A 23 5.41 30.25 12.56
C PRO A 23 6.57 29.92 11.62
N ASP A 24 6.25 29.71 10.34
CA ASP A 24 7.22 29.31 9.31
C ASP A 24 8.38 30.31 9.16
N SER A 25 8.15 31.59 9.49
CA SER A 25 9.17 32.63 9.50
C SER A 25 10.29 32.43 10.54
N MET A 26 10.09 31.53 11.50
CA MET A 26 11.10 31.15 12.50
C MET A 26 11.85 29.87 12.12
N LEU A 27 11.55 29.25 10.99
CA LEU A 27 12.31 28.12 10.47
C LEU A 27 13.60 28.64 9.84
N ASP A 28 14.74 28.15 10.35
CA ASP A 28 16.01 28.30 9.64
C ASP A 28 16.04 27.30 8.50
N LEU A 29 16.01 27.80 7.27
CA LEU A 29 16.02 27.02 6.02
C LEU A 29 17.30 27.28 5.21
N THR A 30 18.32 27.89 5.82
CA THR A 30 19.56 28.27 5.12
C THR A 30 20.29 27.08 4.50
N ASP A 31 20.14 25.89 5.06
CA ASP A 31 20.71 24.62 4.61
C ASP A 31 19.80 23.81 3.69
N ILE A 32 18.51 24.16 3.59
CA ILE A 32 17.50 23.43 2.81
C ILE A 32 16.91 24.38 1.74
N PRO A 33 17.56 24.51 0.58
CA PRO A 33 17.03 25.33 -0.51
C PRO A 33 15.73 24.73 -1.06
N GLU A 34 14.84 25.59 -1.54
CA GLU A 34 13.60 25.17 -2.21
C GLU A 34 13.91 24.26 -3.40
N ALA A 35 13.14 23.18 -3.54
CA ALA A 35 13.31 22.25 -4.65
C ALA A 35 12.84 22.90 -5.95
N ARG A 36 13.72 22.94 -6.97
CA ARG A 36 13.37 23.46 -8.29
C ARG A 36 12.38 22.55 -9.02
N ASP A 37 11.55 23.10 -9.88
CA ASP A 37 10.59 22.32 -10.69
C ASP A 37 11.23 21.16 -11.47
N ALA A 38 12.44 21.35 -11.99
CA ALA A 38 13.19 20.30 -12.67
C ALA A 38 13.58 19.14 -11.73
N GLN A 39 13.87 19.44 -10.46
CA GLN A 39 14.16 18.44 -9.43
C GLN A 39 12.87 17.74 -8.98
N LEU A 40 11.76 18.46 -8.83
CA LEU A 40 10.44 17.91 -8.52
C LEU A 40 9.92 16.96 -9.63
N ARG A 41 10.13 17.31 -10.90
CA ARG A 41 9.75 16.45 -12.04
C ARG A 41 10.56 15.15 -12.12
N ARG A 42 11.82 15.19 -11.67
CA ARG A 42 12.69 13.99 -11.58
C ARG A 42 12.42 13.17 -10.33
N ALA A 43 11.84 13.78 -9.28
CA ALA A 43 11.43 13.07 -8.09
C ALA A 43 10.38 12.03 -8.47
N ARG A 44 10.71 10.75 -8.26
CA ARG A 44 9.81 9.63 -8.50
C ARG A 44 8.60 9.81 -7.58
N ARG A 45 7.40 9.99 -8.14
CA ARG A 45 6.15 9.98 -7.35
C ARG A 45 6.02 8.62 -6.67
N VAL A 46 6.44 8.55 -5.40
CA VAL A 46 6.30 7.38 -4.52
C VAL A 46 4.90 7.30 -3.89
N GLY A 47 3.95 8.10 -4.38
CA GLY A 47 2.54 7.97 -4.04
C GLY A 47 1.96 6.63 -4.53
N ARG A 48 0.69 6.38 -4.21
CA ARG A 48 0.00 5.17 -4.67
C ARG A 48 0.09 5.09 -6.20
N PRO A 49 0.67 4.03 -6.79
CA PRO A 49 0.70 3.90 -8.23
C PRO A 49 -0.72 3.95 -8.76
N SER A 50 -0.94 4.71 -9.83
CA SER A 50 -2.23 4.75 -10.52
C SER A 50 -2.46 3.39 -11.19
N THR A 51 -3.11 2.47 -10.49
CA THR A 51 -3.61 1.24 -11.10
C THR A 51 -4.76 1.63 -12.03
N GLY A 52 -4.48 1.78 -13.33
CA GLY A 52 -5.46 2.24 -14.33
C GLY A 52 -6.73 1.37 -14.41
N ASN A 53 -6.62 0.09 -14.03
CA ASN A 53 -7.74 -0.84 -13.93
C ASN A 53 -7.92 -1.31 -12.48
N ALA A 54 -8.36 -0.39 -11.61
CA ALA A 54 -8.67 -0.74 -10.24
C ALA A 54 -9.90 -1.66 -10.17
N LYS A 55 -9.82 -2.76 -9.42
CA LYS A 55 -10.96 -3.64 -9.18
C LYS A 55 -12.01 -2.90 -8.34
N GLN A 56 -13.27 -2.99 -8.74
CA GLN A 56 -14.39 -2.46 -7.96
C GLN A 56 -14.75 -3.42 -6.83
N LEU A 57 -14.99 -2.89 -5.63
CA LEU A 57 -15.46 -3.67 -4.50
C LEU A 57 -16.97 -3.89 -4.66
N ILE A 58 -17.38 -5.15 -4.73
CA ILE A 58 -18.77 -5.55 -4.83
C ILE A 58 -19.12 -6.52 -3.71
N ALA A 59 -20.36 -6.48 -3.24
CA ALA A 59 -20.90 -7.46 -2.31
C ALA A 59 -21.65 -8.56 -3.09
N ILE A 60 -21.22 -9.81 -2.95
CA ILE A 60 -21.88 -10.97 -3.56
C ILE A 60 -22.31 -11.92 -2.43
N ARG A 61 -23.57 -12.36 -2.48
CA ARG A 61 -24.07 -13.42 -1.59
C ARG A 61 -23.68 -14.79 -2.17
N ILE A 62 -22.89 -15.55 -1.42
CA ILE A 62 -22.42 -16.89 -1.80
C ILE A 62 -22.80 -17.85 -0.68
N SER A 63 -23.27 -19.05 -1.02
CA SER A 63 -23.60 -20.04 0.01
C SER A 63 -22.33 -20.44 0.80
N PRO A 64 -22.43 -20.65 2.14
CA PRO A 64 -21.25 -20.96 2.95
C PRO A 64 -20.51 -22.22 2.50
N LYS A 65 -21.27 -23.24 2.05
CA LYS A 65 -20.73 -24.50 1.52
C LYS A 65 -19.87 -24.28 0.26
N VAL A 66 -20.32 -23.40 -0.64
CA VAL A 66 -19.58 -23.07 -1.87
C VAL A 66 -18.33 -22.25 -1.54
N LEU A 67 -18.45 -21.25 -0.67
CA LEU A 67 -17.31 -20.45 -0.23
C LEU A 67 -16.20 -21.31 0.38
N ALA A 68 -16.56 -22.28 1.23
CA ALA A 68 -15.59 -23.21 1.82
C ALA A 68 -14.86 -24.05 0.76
N ARG A 69 -15.56 -24.54 -0.27
CA ARG A 69 -14.96 -25.28 -1.39
C ARG A 69 -14.01 -24.40 -2.21
N LEU A 70 -14.42 -23.16 -2.53
CA LEU A 70 -13.60 -22.20 -3.26
C LEU A 70 -12.29 -21.87 -2.52
N ARG A 71 -12.36 -21.69 -1.19
CA ARG A 71 -11.15 -21.46 -0.36
C ARG A 71 -10.19 -22.64 -0.42
N ARG A 72 -10.70 -23.89 -0.37
CA ARG A 72 -9.87 -25.09 -0.50
C ARG A 72 -9.21 -25.20 -1.87
N LEU A 73 -9.95 -24.89 -2.95
CA LEU A 73 -9.41 -24.90 -4.31
C LEU A 73 -8.34 -23.83 -4.51
N ALA A 74 -8.57 -22.61 -4.01
CA ALA A 74 -7.59 -21.53 -4.06
C ALA A 74 -6.31 -21.90 -3.30
N ALA A 75 -6.44 -22.53 -2.12
CA ALA A 75 -5.30 -23.00 -1.33
C ALA A 75 -4.46 -24.06 -2.08
N LYS A 76 -5.11 -25.01 -2.78
CA LYS A 76 -4.42 -26.00 -3.63
C LYS A 76 -3.61 -25.36 -4.76
N GLN A 77 -4.00 -24.17 -5.20
CA GLN A 77 -3.32 -23.41 -6.26
C GLN A 77 -2.36 -22.34 -5.71
N HIS A 78 -2.16 -22.28 -4.39
CA HIS A 78 -1.38 -21.24 -3.72
C HIS A 78 -1.82 -19.80 -4.05
N LYS A 79 -3.12 -19.60 -4.32
CA LYS A 79 -3.71 -18.29 -4.63
C LYS A 79 -4.61 -17.79 -3.50
N PRO A 80 -4.68 -16.47 -3.27
CA PRO A 80 -5.72 -15.88 -2.42
C PRO A 80 -7.11 -16.20 -2.98
N TYR A 81 -8.07 -16.51 -2.10
CA TYR A 81 -9.41 -16.92 -2.53
C TYR A 81 -10.14 -15.84 -3.37
N GLN A 82 -9.89 -14.56 -3.10
CA GLN A 82 -10.47 -13.45 -3.86
C GLN A 82 -9.94 -13.38 -5.29
N THR A 83 -8.63 -13.60 -5.47
CA THR A 83 -8.00 -13.68 -6.80
C THR A 83 -8.57 -14.86 -7.58
N TYR A 84 -8.69 -16.01 -6.93
CA TYR A 84 -9.25 -17.21 -7.56
C TYR A 84 -10.72 -17.01 -7.99
N ILE A 85 -11.55 -16.40 -7.14
CA ILE A 85 -12.93 -16.06 -7.49
C ILE A 85 -12.98 -15.12 -8.69
N HIS A 86 -12.13 -14.10 -8.72
CA HIS A 86 -12.08 -13.16 -9.83
C HIS A 86 -11.71 -13.84 -11.16
N GLU A 87 -10.68 -14.69 -11.17
CA GLU A 87 -10.28 -15.46 -12.36
C GLU A 87 -11.41 -16.37 -12.86
N LEU A 88 -12.14 -17.03 -11.94
CA LEU A 88 -13.29 -17.85 -12.31
C LEU A 88 -14.41 -17.02 -12.96
N LEU A 89 -14.69 -15.83 -12.44
CA LEU A 89 -15.68 -14.92 -13.02
C LEU A 89 -15.25 -14.42 -14.39
N GLU A 90 -13.97 -14.07 -14.55
CA GLU A 90 -13.38 -13.64 -15.83
C GLU A 90 -13.47 -14.74 -16.89
N GLN A 91 -13.09 -15.98 -16.53
CA GLN A 91 -13.20 -17.13 -17.43
C GLN A 91 -14.65 -17.43 -17.82
N ALA A 92 -15.58 -17.35 -16.86
CA ALA A 92 -17.00 -17.60 -17.12
C ALA A 92 -17.64 -16.50 -17.99
N ALA A 93 -17.24 -15.25 -17.79
CA ALA A 93 -17.69 -14.13 -18.62
C ALA A 93 -17.12 -14.23 -20.04
N GLY A 94 -15.81 -14.50 -20.19
CA GLY A 94 -15.16 -14.65 -21.49
C GLY A 94 -15.72 -15.81 -22.32
N LYS A 95 -16.09 -16.92 -21.68
CA LYS A 95 -16.72 -18.07 -22.36
C LYS A 95 -18.13 -17.81 -22.89
N LYS A 96 -18.85 -16.82 -22.36
CA LYS A 96 -20.24 -16.50 -22.75
C LYS A 96 -20.36 -15.39 -23.80
N VAL A 97 -19.26 -14.67 -24.05
CA VAL A 97 -19.21 -13.55 -25.00
C VAL A 97 -18.57 -13.99 -26.33
N ALA A 98 -18.08 -15.23 -26.42
CA ALA A 98 -17.55 -15.85 -27.62
C ALA A 98 -18.64 -16.59 -28.42
#